data_AF-A0A1H8V210-F1
#
_entry.id   AF-A0A1H8V210-F1
#
_cell.length_a   1.000
_cell.length_b   1.000
_cell.length_c   1.000
_cell.angle_alpha   90.00
_cell.angle_beta   90.00
_cell.angle_gamma   90.00
#
_symmetry.space_group_name_H-M   'P 1'
#
loop_
_entity.id
_entity.type
_entity.pdbx_description
1 polymer ?
#
loop_
_entity_poly.entity_id
_entity_poly.type
_entity_poly.pdbx_seq_one_letter_code
_entity_poly.pdbx_strand_id
1 'polypeptide(L)'
;MKISLTKKTIGGLLAGTILLSLGGLALAATDTAAPPPDYEARRECPPPGFKDMRQHMTDALTQLVSAGTITQNQADKLTSFFQAKDNERRAEFEKVKAMSEADRRTYFQQKKGTRPDFIGDIKTAAGLSDDQAKAVADAMRPPRPAGPEKGFPDLKNKVTQLVQGGTITQKQSDKIQQFFAAKAEERKAEFEQTKNMTPEERHAYFEQKASDRPDMVKDLKKAAGLSDEQAKKVADALRPPHGPHHGQPPCQPGDNPNQNQ
;
A
#
# COMPACT_ATOMS: atom_id res chain seq x y z
N MET A 1 -10.97 -55.35 -12.73
CA MET A 1 -10.30 -55.72 -11.46
C MET A 1 -9.51 -54.50 -11.00
N LYS A 2 -9.62 -53.90 -9.81
CA LYS A 2 -10.32 -54.18 -8.55
C LYS A 2 -10.85 -52.84 -8.02
N ILE A 3 -12.04 -52.87 -7.44
CA ILE A 3 -12.64 -51.80 -6.64
C ILE A 3 -12.10 -51.96 -5.21
N SER A 4 -11.79 -50.87 -4.51
CA SER A 4 -11.68 -50.89 -3.05
C SER A 4 -12.39 -49.70 -2.44
N LEU A 5 -13.63 -49.95 -2.02
CA LEU A 5 -14.32 -49.24 -0.93
C LEU A 5 -13.83 -49.83 0.41
N THR A 6 -13.62 -48.98 1.42
CA THR A 6 -13.82 -49.37 2.81
C THR A 6 -14.46 -48.22 3.60
N LYS A 7 -15.65 -48.51 4.13
CA LYS A 7 -16.44 -47.69 5.06
C LYS A 7 -16.13 -48.09 6.51
N LYS A 8 -16.12 -47.08 7.39
CA LYS A 8 -16.58 -47.00 8.80
C LYS A 8 -16.26 -48.13 9.80
N THR A 9 -15.77 -47.73 10.98
CA THR A 9 -16.34 -48.16 12.28
C THR A 9 -16.24 -47.05 13.34
N ILE A 10 -17.36 -46.87 14.05
CA ILE A 10 -17.53 -46.18 15.33
C ILE A 10 -17.39 -47.26 16.40
N GLY A 11 -16.71 -46.96 17.51
CA GLY A 11 -16.68 -47.82 18.70
C GLY A 11 -16.14 -47.05 19.89
N GLY A 12 -17.02 -46.66 20.81
CA GLY A 12 -16.64 -46.18 22.14
C GLY A 12 -16.77 -47.30 23.17
N LEU A 13 -16.02 -47.20 24.29
CA LEU A 13 -16.48 -47.61 25.62
C LEU A 13 -15.51 -47.15 26.73
N LEU A 14 -16.07 -46.29 27.59
CA LEU A 14 -15.99 -46.11 29.05
C LEU A 14 -14.84 -46.67 29.93
N ALA A 15 -14.58 -45.83 30.95
CA ALA A 15 -14.19 -46.13 32.35
C ALA A 15 -12.78 -46.70 32.57
N GLY A 16 -11.93 -46.17 33.44
CA GLY A 16 -12.11 -45.28 34.58
C GLY A 16 -11.12 -45.73 35.65
N THR A 17 -10.32 -44.83 36.20
CA THR A 17 -9.70 -45.00 37.54
C THR A 17 -9.09 -43.67 37.97
N ILE A 18 -9.60 -43.19 39.09
CA ILE A 18 -9.17 -42.04 39.88
C ILE A 18 -7.94 -42.46 40.68
N LEU A 19 -6.91 -41.61 40.78
CA LEU A 19 -6.28 -41.27 42.07
C LEU A 19 -5.25 -40.12 41.93
N LEU A 20 -5.59 -39.05 42.66
CA LEU A 20 -4.78 -37.96 43.22
C LEU A 20 -3.25 -38.05 43.06
N SER A 21 -2.69 -37.05 42.39
CA SER A 21 -1.39 -36.48 42.74
C SER A 21 -1.48 -34.95 42.74
N LEU A 22 -1.32 -34.39 43.94
CA LEU A 22 -1.10 -32.98 44.21
C LEU A 22 0.34 -32.64 43.79
N GLY A 23 0.53 -31.60 42.98
CA GLY A 23 1.87 -31.03 42.76
C GLY A 23 1.97 -30.12 41.54
N GLY A 24 2.17 -28.84 41.79
CA GLY A 24 2.74 -27.89 40.82
C GLY A 24 1.74 -26.97 40.13
N LEU A 25 1.50 -25.79 40.72
CA LEU A 25 1.07 -24.62 39.95
C LEU A 25 2.23 -24.20 39.04
N ALA A 26 2.25 -24.71 37.81
CA ALA A 26 2.95 -24.04 36.72
C ALA A 26 1.95 -23.06 36.09
N LEU A 27 2.10 -21.78 36.42
CA LEU A 27 1.53 -20.67 35.66
C LEU A 27 2.09 -20.76 34.23
N ALA A 28 1.38 -21.43 33.34
CA ALA A 28 1.53 -21.21 31.92
C ALA A 28 1.05 -19.77 31.67
N ALA A 29 2.01 -18.86 31.50
CA ALA A 29 1.73 -17.56 30.94
C ALA A 29 1.01 -17.81 29.61
N THR A 30 -0.30 -17.58 29.59
CA THR A 30 -0.98 -17.32 28.34
C THR A 30 -0.18 -16.21 27.69
N ASP A 31 0.44 -16.48 26.55
CA ASP A 31 0.75 -15.43 25.57
C ASP A 31 -0.59 -14.76 25.27
N THR A 32 -0.98 -13.80 26.10
CA THR A 32 -1.80 -12.70 25.67
C THR A 32 -0.94 -12.03 24.62
N ALA A 33 -1.10 -12.47 23.37
CA ALA A 33 -0.80 -11.65 22.23
C ALA A 33 -1.28 -10.25 22.60
N ALA A 34 -0.34 -9.32 22.68
CA ALA A 34 -0.65 -7.94 23.06
C ALA A 34 -1.89 -7.53 22.28
N PRO A 35 -2.90 -6.91 22.93
CA PRO A 35 -4.06 -6.43 22.21
C PRO A 35 -3.56 -5.65 20.99
N PRO A 36 -4.14 -5.85 19.80
CA PRO A 36 -3.70 -5.14 18.61
C PRO A 36 -3.63 -3.66 18.96
N PRO A 37 -2.56 -2.95 18.54
CA PRO A 37 -2.38 -1.55 18.88
C PRO A 37 -3.69 -0.81 18.62
N ASP A 38 -4.14 -0.05 19.60
CA ASP A 38 -5.35 0.73 19.50
C ASP A 38 -5.28 1.58 18.22
N TYR A 39 -6.12 1.23 17.27
CA TYR A 39 -6.21 1.96 16.00
C TYR A 39 -6.75 3.38 16.21
N GLU A 40 -7.22 3.71 17.42
CA GLU A 40 -7.66 5.04 17.82
C GLU A 40 -6.48 5.99 18.07
N ALA A 41 -5.41 5.57 18.77
CA ALA A 41 -4.22 6.41 19.00
C ALA A 41 -3.47 6.77 17.69
N ARG A 42 -3.62 5.98 16.63
CA ARG A 42 -3.00 6.28 15.32
C ARG A 42 -3.66 7.43 14.55
N ARG A 43 -4.82 7.94 14.98
CA ARG A 43 -5.51 9.06 14.32
C ARG A 43 -5.08 10.43 14.83
N GLU A 44 -4.30 10.48 15.90
CA GLU A 44 -4.08 11.72 16.66
C GLU A 44 -3.01 12.64 16.07
N CYS A 45 -2.24 12.19 15.07
CA CYS A 45 -1.22 13.00 14.42
C CYS A 45 -1.24 12.78 12.89
N PRO A 46 -2.06 13.54 12.14
CA PRO A 46 -1.94 13.56 10.69
C PRO A 46 -0.56 14.11 10.30
N PRO A 47 0.10 13.55 9.26
CA PRO A 47 1.39 14.04 8.82
C PRO A 47 1.32 15.52 8.40
N PRO A 48 2.41 16.30 8.52
CA PRO A 48 2.42 17.71 8.13
C PRO A 48 1.97 17.90 6.67
N GLY A 49 1.00 18.79 6.44
CA GLY A 49 0.43 19.04 5.10
C GLY A 49 -0.70 18.09 4.68
N PHE A 50 -1.18 17.22 5.58
CA PHE A 50 -2.39 16.44 5.35
C PHE A 50 -3.62 17.37 5.36
N LYS A 51 -4.12 17.73 4.16
CA LYS A 51 -5.44 18.38 4.04
C LYS A 51 -6.52 17.35 4.37
N ASP A 52 -7.56 17.77 5.10
CA ASP A 52 -8.82 17.00 5.17
C ASP A 52 -9.25 16.69 3.73
N MET A 53 -9.49 15.41 3.42
CA MET A 53 -9.89 14.96 2.09
C MET A 53 -11.16 15.67 1.59
N ARG A 54 -12.04 16.07 2.50
CA ARG A 54 -13.24 16.88 2.20
C ARG A 54 -12.87 18.30 1.79
N GLN A 55 -11.89 18.89 2.45
CA GLN A 55 -11.40 20.22 2.09
C GLN A 55 -10.71 20.17 0.73
N HIS A 56 -9.86 19.17 0.49
CA HIS A 56 -9.23 18.95 -0.81
C HIS A 56 -10.26 18.81 -1.94
N MET A 57 -11.30 18.00 -1.72
CA MET A 57 -12.41 17.85 -2.67
C MET A 57 -13.12 19.19 -2.93
N THR A 58 -13.44 19.93 -1.89
CA THR A 58 -14.11 21.24 -2.00
C THR A 58 -13.26 22.23 -2.78
N ASP A 59 -11.97 22.37 -2.42
CA ASP A 59 -11.01 23.22 -3.11
C ASP A 59 -10.92 22.87 -4.60
N ALA A 60 -10.83 21.57 -4.92
CA ALA A 60 -10.74 21.07 -6.29
C ALA A 60 -12.00 21.40 -7.11
N LEU A 61 -13.20 21.19 -6.56
CA LEU A 61 -14.44 21.53 -7.25
C LEU A 61 -14.57 23.04 -7.49
N THR A 62 -14.24 23.87 -6.48
CA THR A 62 -14.23 25.33 -6.63
C THR A 62 -13.29 25.78 -7.73
N GLN A 63 -12.09 25.21 -7.82
CA GLN A 63 -11.13 25.51 -8.89
C GLN A 63 -11.68 25.12 -10.28
N LEU A 64 -12.30 23.95 -10.41
CA LEU A 64 -12.87 23.50 -11.69
C LEU A 64 -14.06 24.37 -12.14
N VAL A 65 -14.87 24.88 -11.20
CA VAL A 65 -15.92 25.86 -11.49
C VAL A 65 -15.31 27.19 -11.93
N SER A 66 -14.32 27.70 -11.19
CA SER A 66 -13.65 28.96 -11.51
C SER A 66 -12.94 28.91 -12.87
N ALA A 67 -12.41 27.74 -13.26
CA ALA A 67 -11.81 27.51 -14.57
C ALA A 67 -12.84 27.29 -15.69
N GLY A 68 -14.14 27.31 -15.38
CA GLY A 68 -15.22 27.03 -16.33
C GLY A 68 -15.24 25.60 -16.86
N THR A 69 -14.48 24.68 -16.24
CA THR A 69 -14.43 23.28 -16.65
C THR A 69 -15.73 22.57 -16.32
N ILE A 70 -16.33 22.87 -15.17
CA ILE A 70 -17.67 22.40 -14.78
C ILE A 70 -18.53 23.59 -14.36
N THR A 71 -19.85 23.40 -14.37
CA THR A 71 -20.80 24.38 -13.85
C THR A 71 -20.98 24.24 -12.33
N GLN A 72 -21.48 25.28 -11.67
CA GLN A 72 -21.82 25.21 -10.24
C GLN A 72 -22.82 24.08 -9.95
N ASN A 73 -23.87 23.93 -10.78
CA ASN A 73 -24.83 22.84 -10.66
C ASN A 73 -24.18 21.44 -10.75
N GLN A 74 -23.15 21.28 -11.59
CA GLN A 74 -22.40 20.02 -11.66
C GLN A 74 -21.55 19.81 -10.39
N ALA A 75 -20.91 20.86 -9.87
CA ALA A 75 -20.15 20.78 -8.61
C ALA A 75 -21.03 20.43 -7.40
N ASP A 76 -22.24 20.96 -7.32
CA ASP A 76 -23.18 20.69 -6.23
C ASP A 76 -23.66 19.22 -6.26
N LYS A 77 -23.92 18.69 -7.46
CA LYS A 77 -24.23 17.26 -7.65
C LYS A 77 -23.06 16.36 -7.25
N LEU A 78 -21.83 16.73 -7.64
CA LEU A 78 -20.63 15.99 -7.25
C LEU A 78 -20.44 16.00 -5.73
N THR A 79 -20.62 17.14 -5.08
CA THR A 79 -20.56 17.26 -3.62
C THR A 79 -21.55 16.31 -2.95
N SER A 80 -22.80 16.30 -3.42
CA SER A 80 -23.83 15.39 -2.91
C SER A 80 -23.48 13.91 -3.14
N PHE A 81 -22.96 13.58 -4.33
CA PHE A 81 -22.50 12.23 -4.67
C PHE A 81 -21.37 11.76 -3.74
N PHE A 82 -20.35 12.60 -3.50
CA PHE A 82 -19.24 12.25 -2.63
C PHE A 82 -19.67 12.10 -1.16
N GLN A 83 -20.59 12.94 -0.68
CA GLN A 83 -21.17 12.80 0.66
C GLN A 83 -21.92 11.48 0.81
N ALA A 84 -22.75 11.11 -0.17
CA ALA A 84 -23.43 9.82 -0.18
C ALA A 84 -22.45 8.64 -0.15
N LYS A 85 -21.39 8.70 -0.96
CA LYS A 85 -20.33 7.68 -0.98
C LYS A 85 -19.54 7.60 0.32
N ASP A 86 -19.30 8.71 1.01
CA ASP A 86 -18.66 8.69 2.32
C ASP A 86 -19.57 8.01 3.37
N ASN A 87 -20.87 8.29 3.34
CA ASN A 87 -21.85 7.66 4.22
C ASN A 87 -21.97 6.15 3.96
N GLU A 88 -22.02 5.72 2.70
CA GLU A 88 -22.00 4.31 2.31
C GLU A 88 -20.75 3.61 2.87
N ARG A 89 -19.57 4.22 2.68
CA ARG A 89 -18.30 3.67 3.18
C ARG A 89 -18.26 3.56 4.70
N ARG A 90 -18.80 4.56 5.42
CA ARG A 90 -18.90 4.52 6.89
C ARG A 90 -19.82 3.40 7.36
N ALA A 91 -20.98 3.26 6.73
CA ALA A 91 -21.91 2.17 7.06
C ALA A 91 -21.31 0.80 6.77
N GLU A 92 -20.60 0.65 5.64
CA GLU A 92 -19.87 -0.57 5.30
C GLU A 92 -18.76 -0.86 6.32
N PHE A 93 -18.02 0.16 6.75
CA PHE A 93 -17.00 0.03 7.78
C PHE A 93 -17.58 -0.44 9.11
N GLU A 94 -18.67 0.15 9.60
CA GLU A 94 -19.33 -0.28 10.84
C GLU A 94 -19.85 -1.71 10.73
N LYS A 95 -20.42 -2.08 9.57
CA LYS A 95 -20.84 -3.46 9.30
C LYS A 95 -19.66 -4.44 9.38
N VAL A 96 -18.52 -4.11 8.76
CA VAL A 96 -17.31 -4.95 8.78
C VAL A 96 -16.69 -5.02 10.18
N LYS A 97 -16.73 -3.92 10.94
CA LYS A 97 -16.25 -3.87 12.33
C LYS A 97 -17.04 -4.80 13.25
N ALA A 98 -18.35 -4.94 13.00
CA ALA A 98 -19.24 -5.82 13.75
C ALA A 98 -19.17 -7.31 13.34
N MET A 99 -18.46 -7.66 12.27
CA MET A 99 -18.34 -9.05 11.79
C MET A 99 -17.30 -9.86 12.57
N SER A 100 -17.52 -11.19 12.64
CA SER A 100 -16.50 -12.13 13.09
C SER A 100 -15.32 -12.19 12.09
N GLU A 101 -14.16 -12.67 12.53
CA GLU A 101 -12.99 -12.75 11.67
C GLU A 101 -13.20 -13.69 10.45
N ALA A 102 -13.90 -14.80 10.66
CA ALA A 102 -14.23 -15.76 9.60
C ALA A 102 -15.19 -15.14 8.55
N ASP A 103 -16.20 -14.41 9.02
CA ASP A 103 -17.16 -13.73 8.15
C ASP A 103 -16.50 -12.57 7.40
N ARG A 104 -15.66 -11.79 8.07
CA ARG A 104 -14.86 -10.72 7.46
C ARG A 104 -13.98 -11.26 6.34
N ARG A 105 -13.33 -12.40 6.54
CA ARG A 105 -12.49 -13.04 5.52
C ARG A 105 -13.31 -13.48 4.32
N THR A 106 -14.51 -14.02 4.54
CA THR A 106 -15.43 -14.41 3.45
C THR A 106 -15.96 -13.19 2.70
N TYR A 107 -16.36 -12.14 3.42
CA TYR A 107 -16.84 -10.87 2.87
C TYR A 107 -15.83 -10.25 1.90
N PHE A 108 -14.57 -10.11 2.34
CA PHE A 108 -13.53 -9.55 1.49
C PHE A 108 -13.16 -10.46 0.30
N GLN A 109 -13.25 -11.78 0.44
CA GLN A 109 -13.05 -12.70 -0.68
C GLN A 109 -14.13 -12.54 -1.75
N GLN A 110 -15.40 -12.42 -1.37
CA GLN A 110 -16.51 -12.21 -2.30
C GLN A 110 -16.43 -10.85 -3.00
N LYS A 111 -15.92 -9.84 -2.31
CA LYS A 111 -15.73 -8.49 -2.86
C LYS A 111 -14.45 -8.32 -3.68
N LYS A 112 -13.56 -9.34 -3.75
CA LYS A 112 -12.37 -9.27 -4.61
C LYS A 112 -12.78 -9.14 -6.07
N GLY A 113 -12.09 -8.27 -6.79
CA GLY A 113 -12.30 -8.08 -8.23
C GLY A 113 -13.43 -7.10 -8.60
N THR A 114 -14.32 -6.75 -7.68
CA THR A 114 -15.32 -5.69 -7.91
C THR A 114 -14.65 -4.33 -7.74
N ARG A 115 -14.23 -3.71 -8.85
CA ARG A 115 -13.74 -2.33 -8.85
C ARG A 115 -14.88 -1.38 -9.23
N PRO A 116 -15.19 -0.38 -8.39
CA PRO A 116 -16.11 0.69 -8.78
C PRO A 116 -15.58 1.43 -10.01
N ASP A 117 -16.44 1.70 -10.99
CA ASP A 117 -16.12 2.60 -12.10
C ASP A 117 -16.30 4.04 -11.64
N PHE A 118 -15.27 4.56 -10.98
CA PHE A 118 -15.32 5.89 -10.41
C PHE A 118 -15.62 7.00 -11.44
N ILE A 119 -15.07 6.89 -12.66
CA ILE A 119 -15.26 7.91 -13.70
C ILE A 119 -16.68 7.83 -14.25
N GLY A 120 -17.17 6.61 -14.53
CA GLY A 120 -18.56 6.40 -14.94
C GLY A 120 -19.57 6.88 -13.90
N ASP A 121 -19.30 6.64 -12.62
CA ASP A 121 -20.16 7.04 -11.51
C ASP A 121 -20.28 8.58 -11.42
N ILE A 122 -19.16 9.31 -11.41
CA ILE A 122 -19.19 10.79 -11.33
C ILE A 122 -19.79 11.42 -12.59
N LYS A 123 -19.56 10.79 -13.75
CA LYS A 123 -20.14 11.23 -15.03
C LYS A 123 -21.65 11.16 -14.98
N THR A 124 -22.19 10.03 -14.55
CA THR A 124 -23.64 9.82 -14.39
C THR A 124 -24.22 10.74 -13.32
N ALA A 125 -23.57 10.84 -12.16
CA ALA A 125 -24.09 11.58 -11.02
C ALA A 125 -24.26 13.09 -11.31
N ALA A 126 -23.33 13.68 -12.06
CA ALA A 126 -23.34 15.11 -12.34
C ALA A 126 -23.73 15.47 -13.78
N GLY A 127 -23.89 14.48 -14.68
CA GLY A 127 -24.12 14.74 -16.10
C GLY A 127 -22.92 15.42 -16.75
N LEU A 128 -21.73 14.83 -16.55
CA LEU A 128 -20.47 15.35 -17.10
C LEU A 128 -20.21 14.82 -18.51
N SER A 129 -19.46 15.57 -19.31
CA SER A 129 -18.77 15.01 -20.48
C SER A 129 -17.60 14.10 -20.05
N ASP A 130 -17.03 13.35 -20.99
CA ASP A 130 -15.85 12.51 -20.71
C ASP A 130 -14.64 13.34 -20.23
N ASP A 131 -14.39 14.48 -20.88
CA ASP A 131 -13.29 15.38 -20.50
C ASP A 131 -13.50 16.00 -19.12
N GLN A 132 -14.74 16.37 -18.80
CA GLN A 132 -15.11 16.90 -17.49
C GLN A 132 -14.93 15.84 -16.39
N ALA A 133 -15.42 14.62 -16.62
CA ALA A 133 -15.28 13.53 -15.67
C ALA A 133 -13.81 13.18 -15.44
N LYS A 134 -12.99 13.18 -16.50
CA LYS A 134 -11.54 13.00 -16.40
C LYS A 134 -10.87 14.12 -15.59
N ALA A 135 -11.21 15.38 -15.85
CA ALA A 135 -10.65 16.51 -15.12
C ALA A 135 -10.99 16.45 -13.62
N VAL A 136 -12.25 16.13 -13.28
CA VAL A 136 -12.67 15.91 -11.89
C VAL A 136 -11.88 14.75 -11.27
N ALA A 137 -11.78 13.61 -11.96
CA ALA A 137 -11.06 12.45 -11.43
C ALA A 137 -9.56 12.70 -11.23
N ASP A 138 -8.95 13.47 -12.12
CA ASP A 138 -7.54 13.85 -12.00
C ASP A 138 -7.33 14.86 -10.86
N ALA A 139 -8.26 15.80 -10.63
CA ALA A 139 -8.22 16.75 -9.51
C ALA A 139 -8.45 16.07 -8.15
N MET A 140 -9.25 14.99 -8.11
CA MET A 140 -9.50 14.22 -6.89
C MET A 140 -8.38 13.24 -6.54
N ARG A 141 -7.44 12.99 -7.47
CA ARG A 141 -6.32 12.08 -7.21
C ARG A 141 -5.41 12.73 -6.17
N PRO A 142 -5.03 12.03 -5.08
CA PRO A 142 -4.06 12.57 -4.15
C PRO A 142 -2.78 12.94 -4.92
N PRO A 143 -2.08 14.02 -4.50
CA PRO A 143 -0.84 14.40 -5.14
C PRO A 143 0.06 13.17 -5.18
N ARG A 144 0.38 12.70 -6.39
CA ARG A 144 1.27 11.56 -6.52
C ARG A 144 2.57 11.97 -5.82
N PRO A 145 3.11 11.15 -4.88
CA PRO A 145 4.49 11.35 -4.47
C PRO A 145 5.30 11.44 -5.77
N ALA A 146 6.16 12.46 -5.85
CA ALA A 146 6.85 12.82 -7.09
C ALA A 146 7.32 11.55 -7.79
N GLY A 147 6.95 11.41 -9.07
CA GLY A 147 7.24 10.22 -9.85
C GLY A 147 8.75 9.90 -9.89
N PRO A 148 9.13 8.78 -10.52
CA PRO A 148 10.51 8.31 -10.56
C PRO A 148 11.55 9.33 -11.09
N GLU A 149 11.11 10.46 -11.67
CA GLU A 149 11.98 11.62 -11.99
C GLU A 149 12.77 12.14 -10.77
N LYS A 150 12.24 12.07 -9.54
CA LYS A 150 13.01 12.43 -8.33
C LYS A 150 13.80 11.27 -7.71
N GLY A 151 13.72 10.05 -8.26
CA GLY A 151 14.49 8.90 -7.77
C GLY A 151 15.99 8.98 -8.09
N PHE A 152 16.37 9.65 -9.19
CA PHE A 152 17.78 9.84 -9.58
C PHE A 152 18.57 10.80 -8.69
N PRO A 153 18.03 11.99 -8.35
CA PRO A 153 18.68 12.90 -7.41
C PRO A 153 18.98 12.23 -6.05
N ASP A 154 18.03 11.43 -5.52
CA ASP A 154 18.22 10.70 -4.26
C ASP A 154 19.30 9.61 -4.39
N LEU A 155 19.31 8.87 -5.51
CA LEU A 155 20.37 7.90 -5.82
C LEU A 155 21.76 8.56 -5.84
N LYS A 156 21.94 9.66 -6.58
CA LYS A 156 23.23 10.34 -6.70
C LYS A 156 23.73 10.82 -5.34
N ASN A 157 22.85 11.38 -4.53
CA ASN A 157 23.18 11.85 -3.18
C ASN A 157 23.59 10.69 -2.26
N LYS A 158 22.81 9.60 -2.23
CA LYS A 158 23.09 8.41 -1.42
C LYS A 158 24.42 7.75 -1.81
N VAL A 159 24.68 7.58 -3.11
CA VAL A 159 25.94 6.99 -3.59
C VAL A 159 27.13 7.91 -3.27
N THR A 160 26.97 9.23 -3.37
CA THR A 160 28.01 10.21 -2.98
C THR A 160 28.35 10.10 -1.49
N GLN A 161 27.35 9.96 -0.62
CA GLN A 161 27.57 9.75 0.82
C GLN A 161 28.34 8.46 1.10
N LEU A 162 28.10 7.38 0.34
CA LEU A 162 28.84 6.13 0.48
C LEU A 162 30.30 6.25 0.03
N VAL A 163 30.60 7.11 -0.95
CA VAL A 163 31.98 7.46 -1.32
C VAL A 163 32.66 8.26 -0.22
N GLN A 164 31.99 9.30 0.30
CA GLN A 164 32.52 10.12 1.40
C GLN A 164 32.77 9.29 2.67
N GLY A 165 31.89 8.34 2.97
CA GLY A 165 32.07 7.37 4.06
C GLY A 165 33.08 6.26 3.77
N GLY A 166 33.80 6.31 2.65
CA GLY A 166 34.83 5.32 2.28
C GLY A 166 34.30 3.91 2.03
N THR A 167 32.98 3.73 1.94
CA THR A 167 32.35 2.41 1.76
C THR A 167 32.57 1.90 0.34
N ILE A 168 32.57 2.80 -0.65
CA ILE A 168 32.86 2.52 -2.05
C ILE A 168 33.80 3.57 -2.62
N THR A 169 34.49 3.23 -3.71
CA THR A 169 35.34 4.16 -4.45
C THR A 169 34.51 5.01 -5.42
N GLN A 170 35.08 6.14 -5.88
CA GLN A 170 34.44 6.96 -6.91
C GLN A 170 34.16 6.15 -8.19
N LYS A 171 35.11 5.30 -8.61
CA LYS A 171 34.95 4.42 -9.77
C LYS A 171 33.81 3.40 -9.62
N GLN A 172 33.58 2.90 -8.40
CA GLN A 172 32.43 2.04 -8.10
C GLN A 172 31.11 2.84 -8.11
N SER A 173 31.12 4.06 -7.56
CA SER A 173 29.97 4.99 -7.63
C SER A 173 29.54 5.28 -9.06
N ASP A 174 30.48 5.59 -9.96
CA ASP A 174 30.16 5.94 -11.34
C ASP A 174 29.51 4.76 -12.08
N LYS A 175 29.98 3.53 -11.82
CA LYS A 175 29.37 2.30 -12.35
C LYS A 175 27.97 2.05 -11.79
N ILE A 176 27.74 2.32 -10.51
CA ILE A 176 26.40 2.22 -9.90
C ILE A 176 25.44 3.21 -10.57
N GLN A 177 25.88 4.45 -10.78
CA GLN A 177 25.06 5.47 -11.45
C GLN A 177 24.73 5.06 -12.90
N GLN A 178 25.71 4.53 -13.65
CA GLN A 178 25.50 4.00 -15.00
C GLN A 178 24.53 2.82 -15.01
N PHE A 179 24.65 1.90 -14.06
CA PHE A 179 23.75 0.74 -13.93
C PHE A 179 22.29 1.19 -13.76
N PHE A 180 22.03 2.14 -12.85
CA PHE A 180 20.68 2.64 -12.65
C PHE A 180 20.19 3.49 -13.83
N ALA A 181 21.05 4.24 -14.51
CA ALA A 181 20.70 4.97 -15.74
C ALA A 181 20.20 4.00 -16.81
N ALA A 182 20.92 2.91 -17.05
CA ALA A 182 20.50 1.87 -17.97
C ALA A 182 19.17 1.22 -17.55
N LYS A 183 18.99 0.91 -16.25
CA LYS A 183 17.72 0.36 -15.73
C LYS A 183 16.54 1.33 -15.84
N ALA A 184 16.78 2.63 -15.81
CA ALA A 184 15.75 3.64 -16.00
C ALA A 184 15.29 3.70 -17.45
N GLU A 185 16.22 3.64 -18.40
CA GLU A 185 15.90 3.56 -19.84
C GLU A 185 15.16 2.25 -20.18
N GLU A 186 15.59 1.11 -19.61
CA GLU A 186 14.86 -0.17 -19.72
C GLU A 186 13.42 -0.02 -19.24
N ARG A 187 13.21 0.56 -18.05
CA ARG A 187 11.86 0.78 -17.50
C ARG A 187 11.01 1.72 -18.34
N LYS A 188 11.61 2.76 -18.94
CA LYS A 188 10.90 3.66 -19.86
C LYS A 188 10.42 2.90 -21.10
N ALA A 189 11.29 2.08 -21.70
CA ALA A 189 10.93 1.25 -22.83
C ALA A 189 9.83 0.23 -22.48
N GLU A 190 9.94 -0.43 -21.32
CA GLU A 190 8.91 -1.35 -20.83
C GLU A 190 7.58 -0.62 -20.60
N PHE A 191 7.60 0.60 -20.05
CA PHE A 191 6.39 1.40 -19.87
C PHE A 191 5.69 1.66 -21.21
N GLU A 192 6.43 2.06 -22.24
CA GLU A 192 5.87 2.24 -23.59
C GLU A 192 5.30 0.94 -24.16
N GLN A 193 5.95 -0.21 -23.96
CA GLN A 193 5.43 -1.51 -24.38
C GLN A 193 4.10 -1.85 -23.69
N THR A 194 3.99 -1.62 -22.38
CA THR A 194 2.79 -1.98 -21.62
C THR A 194 1.58 -1.07 -21.87
N LYS A 195 1.76 0.11 -22.49
CA LYS A 195 0.65 1.00 -22.86
C LYS A 195 -0.31 0.35 -23.86
N ASN A 196 0.23 -0.46 -24.77
CA ASN A 196 -0.52 -1.06 -25.86
C ASN A 196 -1.04 -2.48 -25.54
N MET A 197 -0.69 -3.05 -24.38
CA MET A 197 -1.13 -4.37 -23.93
C MET A 197 -2.54 -4.32 -23.31
N THR A 198 -3.32 -5.39 -23.50
CA THR A 198 -4.57 -5.63 -22.75
C THR A 198 -4.28 -5.86 -21.26
N PRO A 199 -5.28 -5.74 -20.37
CA PRO A 199 -5.10 -6.02 -18.94
C PRO A 199 -4.54 -7.42 -18.65
N GLU A 200 -5.01 -8.43 -19.38
CA GLU A 200 -4.62 -9.83 -19.23
C GLU A 200 -3.17 -10.06 -19.70
N GLU A 201 -2.80 -9.52 -20.86
CA GLU A 201 -1.42 -9.57 -21.37
C GLU A 201 -0.46 -8.83 -20.45
N ARG A 202 -0.87 -7.66 -19.94
CA ARG A 202 -0.08 -6.87 -18.99
C ARG A 202 0.13 -7.65 -17.69
N HIS A 203 -0.89 -8.36 -17.20
CA HIS A 203 -0.76 -9.19 -16.00
C HIS A 203 0.27 -10.32 -16.22
N ALA A 204 0.12 -11.08 -17.30
CA ALA A 204 1.03 -12.18 -17.64
C ALA A 204 2.48 -11.68 -17.81
N TYR A 205 2.67 -10.54 -18.49
CA TYR A 205 3.97 -9.91 -18.67
C TYR A 205 4.66 -9.59 -17.34
N PHE A 206 3.96 -8.95 -16.41
CA PHE A 206 4.53 -8.58 -15.11
C PHE A 206 4.74 -9.79 -14.19
N GLU A 207 3.90 -10.82 -14.28
CA GLU A 207 4.05 -12.06 -13.49
C GLU A 207 5.28 -12.86 -13.91
N GLN A 208 5.51 -12.98 -15.23
CA GLN A 208 6.74 -13.57 -15.77
C GLN A 208 7.98 -12.77 -15.32
N LYS A 209 7.96 -11.44 -15.51
CA LYS A 209 9.07 -10.56 -15.12
C LYS A 209 9.34 -10.54 -13.62
N ALA A 210 8.32 -10.70 -12.78
CA ALA A 210 8.48 -10.79 -11.33
C ALA A 210 9.23 -12.06 -10.93
N SER A 211 8.99 -13.17 -11.64
CA SER A 211 9.68 -14.45 -11.44
C SER A 211 11.16 -14.37 -11.85
N ASP A 212 11.45 -13.59 -12.89
CA ASP A 212 12.80 -13.38 -13.41
C ASP A 212 13.57 -12.25 -12.71
N ARG A 213 13.00 -11.63 -11.66
CA ARG A 213 13.57 -10.41 -11.08
C ARG A 213 14.90 -10.72 -10.38
N PRO A 214 16.04 -10.20 -10.87
CA PRO A 214 17.33 -10.46 -10.26
C PRO A 214 17.44 -9.78 -8.89
N ASP A 215 18.26 -10.37 -8.03
CA ASP A 215 18.59 -9.80 -6.72
C ASP A 215 19.46 -8.54 -6.91
N MET A 216 18.98 -7.41 -6.40
CA MET A 216 19.65 -6.12 -6.50
C MET A 216 21.09 -6.15 -5.95
N VAL A 217 21.37 -6.93 -4.90
CA VAL A 217 22.73 -7.08 -4.37
C VAL A 217 23.62 -7.76 -5.40
N LYS A 218 23.14 -8.83 -6.03
CA LYS A 218 23.89 -9.58 -7.06
C LYS A 218 24.17 -8.70 -8.28
N ASP A 219 23.19 -7.94 -8.73
CA ASP A 219 23.34 -7.02 -9.86
C ASP A 219 24.36 -5.92 -9.57
N LEU A 220 24.31 -5.31 -8.38
CA LEU A 220 25.25 -4.27 -7.98
C LEU A 220 26.69 -4.80 -7.86
N LYS A 221 26.87 -6.01 -7.31
CA LYS A 221 28.18 -6.70 -7.29
C LYS A 221 28.74 -6.83 -8.71
N LYS A 222 27.95 -7.37 -9.63
CA LYS A 222 28.36 -7.61 -11.01
C LYS A 222 28.64 -6.31 -11.76
N ALA A 223 27.76 -5.32 -11.62
CA ALA A 223 27.84 -4.06 -12.36
C ALA A 223 29.00 -3.18 -11.90
N ALA A 224 29.22 -3.08 -10.59
CA ALA A 224 30.22 -2.16 -10.05
C ALA A 224 31.49 -2.83 -9.49
N GLY A 225 31.54 -4.17 -9.43
CA GLY A 225 32.67 -4.90 -8.85
C GLY A 225 32.77 -4.67 -7.34
N LEU A 226 31.63 -4.76 -6.64
CA LEU A 226 31.53 -4.60 -5.19
C LEU A 226 31.81 -5.92 -4.46
N SER A 227 32.40 -5.83 -3.26
CA SER A 227 32.35 -6.95 -2.32
C SER A 227 30.92 -7.23 -1.85
N ASP A 228 30.70 -8.37 -1.20
CA ASP A 228 29.40 -8.72 -0.61
C ASP A 228 28.93 -7.67 0.42
N GLU A 229 29.82 -7.23 1.30
CA GLU A 229 29.52 -6.21 2.31
C GLU A 229 29.23 -4.85 1.66
N GLN A 230 30.00 -4.47 0.64
CA GLN A 230 29.79 -3.22 -0.08
C GLN A 230 28.44 -3.22 -0.80
N ALA A 231 28.12 -4.29 -1.53
CA ALA A 231 26.87 -4.42 -2.25
C ALA A 231 25.66 -4.43 -1.32
N LYS A 232 25.76 -5.09 -0.16
CA LYS A 232 24.71 -5.05 0.86
C LYS A 232 24.48 -3.64 1.38
N LYS A 233 25.55 -2.93 1.78
CA LYS A 233 25.46 -1.55 2.30
C LYS A 233 24.89 -0.58 1.25
N VAL A 234 25.31 -0.71 0.00
CA VAL A 234 24.75 0.07 -1.12
C VAL A 234 23.26 -0.28 -1.29
N ALA A 235 22.90 -1.55 -1.36
CA ALA A 235 21.51 -1.97 -1.54
C ALA A 235 20.60 -1.50 -0.39
N ASP A 236 21.08 -1.55 0.85
CA ASP A 236 20.34 -1.08 2.02
C ASP A 236 20.16 0.45 2.02
N ALA A 237 21.19 1.22 1.64
CA ALA A 237 21.08 2.67 1.50
C ALA A 237 20.10 3.09 0.39
N LEU A 238 20.01 2.30 -0.68
CA LEU A 238 19.12 2.55 -1.82
C LEU A 238 17.71 1.98 -1.64
N ARG A 239 17.48 1.14 -0.63
CA ARG A 239 16.15 0.59 -0.35
C ARG A 239 15.20 1.74 0.06
N PRO A 240 14.01 1.84 -0.54
CA PRO A 240 13.01 2.80 -0.07
C PRO A 240 12.68 2.55 1.40
N PRO A 241 12.42 3.59 2.19
CA PRO A 241 11.99 3.41 3.58
C PRO A 241 10.69 2.60 3.59
N HIS A 242 10.72 1.41 4.19
CA HIS A 242 9.51 0.70 4.57
C HIS A 242 8.96 1.44 5.80
N GLY A 243 7.79 2.07 5.69
CA GLY A 243 7.22 2.82 6.82
C GLY A 243 6.78 1.92 7.99
N PRO A 244 6.28 2.47 9.10
CA PRO A 244 6.82 3.59 9.86
C PRO A 244 7.97 3.13 10.79
N HIS A 245 8.89 4.04 11.06
CA HIS A 245 9.97 3.90 12.01
C HIS A 245 9.46 3.55 13.42
N HIS A 246 9.98 2.46 14.01
CA HIS A 246 9.81 2.10 15.42
C HIS A 246 10.55 3.05 16.40
N GLY A 247 10.57 4.36 16.12
CA GLY A 247 11.40 5.31 16.88
C GLY A 247 10.93 6.76 16.87
N GLN A 248 9.73 7.07 16.35
CA GLN A 248 9.12 8.35 16.70
C GLN A 248 8.63 8.28 18.15
N PRO A 249 9.00 9.25 19.02
CA PRO A 249 8.47 9.30 20.37
C PRO A 249 6.93 9.34 20.31
N PRO A 250 6.24 8.70 21.27
CA PRO A 250 4.79 8.78 21.35
C PRO A 250 4.36 10.24 21.46
N CYS A 251 3.31 10.60 20.73
CA CYS A 251 2.75 11.95 20.65
C CYS A 251 2.45 12.47 22.06
N GLN A 252 2.76 13.74 22.33
CA GLN A 252 2.39 14.36 23.59
C GLN A 252 0.98 14.98 23.48
N PRO A 253 0.18 14.99 24.57
CA PRO A 253 -1.11 15.67 24.57
C PRO A 253 -0.94 17.17 24.26
N GLY A 254 -1.43 17.62 23.10
CA GLY A 254 -1.34 19.02 22.66
C GLY A 254 -1.01 19.24 21.18
N ASP A 255 -0.53 18.21 20.48
CA ASP A 255 -0.14 18.30 19.06
C ASP A 255 -1.32 18.24 18.06
N ASN A 256 -2.56 18.15 18.55
CA ASN A 256 -3.76 18.08 17.72
C ASN A 256 -4.35 19.48 17.48
N PRO A 257 -4.23 20.06 16.27
CA PRO A 257 -4.76 21.39 15.98
C PRO A 257 -6.30 21.45 15.94
N ASN A 258 -6.99 20.31 16.06
CA ASN A 258 -8.44 20.20 15.93
C ASN A 258 -9.18 20.06 17.27
N GLN A 259 -8.54 20.31 18.41
CA GLN A 259 -9.21 20.28 19.72
C GLN A 259 -10.04 21.54 20.04
N ASN A 260 -10.11 22.54 19.14
CA ASN A 260 -10.81 23.80 19.36
C ASN A 260 -11.87 24.15 18.29
N GLN A 261 -12.58 23.15 17.74
CA GLN A 261 -13.79 23.37 16.93
C GLN A 261 -14.91 22.41 17.30
#